data_AF-A0A3M1JNB9-F1
#
_entry.id   AF-A0A3M1JNB9-F1
#
_cell.length_a   1.000
_cell.length_b   1.000
_cell.length_c   1.000
_cell.angle_alpha   90.00
_cell.angle_beta   90.00
_cell.angle_gamma   90.00
#
_symmetry.space_group_name_H-M   'P 1'
#
loop_
_entity.id
_entity.type
_entity.pdbx_description
1 polymer ?
#
loop_
_entity_poly.entity_id
_entity_poly.type
_entity_poly.pdbx_seq_one_letter_code
_entity_poly.pdbx_strand_id
1 'polypeptide(L)'
;MMAENFTLIEPDDEPDEFPDQHGITFYRFHYDALAAGQEQSLEVRYDNPTGQHTMDVLTSMMNSGGSGAAAGANTSTLSASTVPDRFRLAIWQPLAALLVMALIVGLTYPRFGSVPPKQVASVNRNTASGGKATARTPKFCSQCGSPVQPRDKFCSHCGHKL
;
A
#
# COMPACT_ATOMS: atom_id res chain seq x y z
N MET A 1 -19.28 4.72 31.98
CA MET A 1 -19.09 3.55 31.12
C MET A 1 -19.23 4.03 29.68
N MET A 2 -18.40 3.58 28.75
CA MET A 2 -18.25 4.25 27.43
C MET A 2 -19.18 3.66 26.35
N ALA A 3 -19.63 2.42 26.51
CA ALA A 3 -20.67 1.82 25.70
C ALA A 3 -21.51 0.93 26.61
N GLU A 4 -22.82 1.08 26.54
CA GLU A 4 -23.79 0.33 27.34
C GLU A 4 -24.98 -0.08 26.48
N ASN A 5 -25.80 -1.00 26.98
CA ASN A 5 -27.06 -1.39 26.36
C ASN A 5 -26.92 -1.88 24.90
N PHE A 6 -26.00 -2.82 24.68
CA PHE A 6 -25.86 -3.47 23.37
C PHE A 6 -27.14 -4.23 23.03
N THR A 7 -27.76 -3.87 21.92
CA THR A 7 -28.95 -4.53 21.38
C THR A 7 -28.63 -5.02 19.98
N LEU A 8 -28.72 -6.33 19.78
CA LEU A 8 -28.72 -6.93 18.45
C LEU A 8 -30.16 -7.09 18.00
N ILE A 9 -30.45 -6.68 16.77
CA ILE A 9 -31.72 -6.94 16.13
C ILE A 9 -31.53 -8.25 15.37
N GLU A 10 -32.10 -9.33 15.92
CA GLU A 10 -32.03 -10.74 15.48
C GLU A 10 -30.67 -11.44 15.66
N PRO A 11 -30.67 -12.63 16.31
CA PRO A 11 -31.44 -13.81 15.88
C PRO A 11 -32.43 -14.36 16.92
N ASP A 12 -33.30 -15.29 16.50
CA ASP A 12 -34.35 -15.94 17.28
C ASP A 12 -33.84 -16.78 18.50
N ASP A 13 -32.53 -16.90 18.67
CA ASP A 13 -31.88 -17.72 19.69
C ASP A 13 -31.13 -16.85 20.73
N GLU A 14 -31.26 -17.21 22.00
CA GLU A 14 -30.48 -16.63 23.08
C GLU A 14 -28.97 -16.84 22.81
N PRO A 15 -28.12 -15.80 22.92
CA PRO A 15 -26.70 -15.94 22.65
C PRO A 15 -26.01 -16.83 23.68
N ASP A 16 -25.02 -17.58 23.22
CA ASP A 16 -24.08 -18.25 24.12
C ASP A 16 -23.13 -17.21 24.74
N GLU A 17 -23.22 -17.02 26.06
CA GLU A 17 -22.29 -16.20 26.83
C GLU A 17 -21.06 -17.03 27.24
N PHE A 18 -19.86 -16.52 26.93
CA PHE A 18 -18.62 -17.14 27.37
C PHE A 18 -17.64 -16.10 27.93
N PRO A 19 -17.31 -16.15 29.23
CA PRO A 19 -16.30 -15.29 29.82
C PRO A 19 -14.89 -15.81 29.53
N ASP A 20 -13.94 -14.89 29.31
CA ASP A 20 -12.53 -15.22 29.23
C ASP A 20 -11.81 -15.09 30.59
N GLN A 21 -10.55 -15.54 30.61
CA GLN A 21 -9.64 -15.41 31.76
C GLN A 21 -9.27 -13.96 32.12
N HIS A 22 -9.66 -12.97 31.30
CA HIS A 22 -9.42 -11.55 31.47
C HIS A 22 -10.70 -10.78 31.90
N GLY A 23 -11.82 -11.49 32.12
CA GLY A 23 -13.09 -10.89 32.55
C GLY A 23 -13.89 -10.23 31.42
N ILE A 24 -13.58 -10.53 30.16
CA ILE A 24 -14.36 -10.11 29.00
C ILE A 24 -15.42 -11.17 28.71
N THR A 25 -16.69 -10.78 28.74
CA THR A 25 -17.81 -11.63 28.33
C THR A 25 -18.03 -11.49 26.83
N PHE A 26 -17.98 -12.60 26.12
CA PHE A 26 -18.29 -12.66 24.71
C PHE A 26 -19.68 -13.26 24.50
N TYR A 27 -20.36 -12.79 23.46
CA TYR A 27 -21.65 -13.28 23.00
C TYR A 27 -21.47 -13.95 21.65
N ARG A 28 -21.95 -15.20 21.49
CA ARG A 28 -21.93 -15.93 20.22
C ARG A 28 -23.34 -16.22 19.74
N PHE A 29 -23.57 -15.91 18.47
CA PHE A 29 -24.83 -16.15 17.78
C PHE A 29 -24.61 -17.18 16.67
N HIS A 30 -25.50 -18.15 16.59
CA HIS A 30 -25.49 -19.19 15.57
C HIS A 30 -26.55 -18.86 14.52
N TYR A 31 -26.19 -18.97 13.24
CA TYR A 31 -27.12 -18.75 12.14
C TYR A 31 -27.16 -20.01 11.27
N ASP A 32 -28.12 -20.89 11.54
CA ASP A 32 -28.15 -22.22 10.92
C ASP A 32 -28.86 -22.23 9.55
N ALA A 33 -29.51 -21.12 9.14
CA ALA A 33 -30.38 -21.06 7.96
C ALA A 33 -29.84 -20.24 6.76
N LEU A 34 -28.55 -19.90 6.71
CA LEU A 34 -27.99 -19.17 5.55
C LEU A 34 -27.69 -20.13 4.38
N ALA A 35 -28.46 -20.02 3.30
CA ALA A 35 -28.15 -20.70 2.05
C ALA A 35 -26.93 -20.08 1.34
N ALA A 36 -26.21 -20.88 0.55
CA ALA A 36 -25.04 -20.41 -0.20
C ALA A 36 -25.40 -19.25 -1.14
N GLY A 37 -24.79 -18.08 -0.92
CA GLY A 37 -25.02 -16.87 -1.71
C GLY A 37 -26.12 -15.95 -1.19
N GLN A 38 -26.73 -16.24 -0.03
CA GLN A 38 -27.57 -15.26 0.66
C GLN A 38 -26.75 -14.25 1.44
N GLU A 39 -27.18 -12.99 1.39
CA GLU A 39 -26.62 -11.88 2.15
C GLU A 39 -27.48 -11.67 3.40
N GLN A 40 -26.86 -11.75 4.58
CA GLN A 40 -27.50 -11.48 5.86
C GLN A 40 -26.92 -10.18 6.43
N SER A 41 -27.79 -9.21 6.68
CA SER A 41 -27.42 -7.98 7.39
C SER A 41 -27.56 -8.18 8.90
N LEU A 42 -26.55 -7.76 9.65
CA LEU A 42 -26.57 -7.72 11.12
C LEU A 42 -26.56 -6.27 11.58
N GLU A 43 -27.56 -5.85 12.35
CA GLU A 43 -27.60 -4.52 12.99
C GLU A 43 -27.27 -4.64 14.48
N VAL A 44 -26.20 -3.96 14.88
CA VAL A 44 -25.77 -3.85 16.28
C VAL A 44 -25.95 -2.41 16.73
N ARG A 45 -26.73 -2.21 17.78
CA ARG A 45 -26.96 -0.90 18.38
C ARG A 45 -26.37 -0.88 19.78
N TYR A 46 -25.88 0.27 20.21
CA TYR A 46 -25.37 0.50 21.55
C TYR A 46 -25.57 1.96 21.94
N ASP A 47 -25.65 2.22 23.23
CA ASP A 47 -25.72 3.57 23.78
C ASP A 47 -24.33 4.02 24.23
N ASN A 48 -23.90 5.20 23.77
CA ASN A 48 -22.69 5.86 24.26
C ASN A 48 -23.04 7.28 24.71
N PRO A 49 -23.40 7.47 25.99
CA PRO A 49 -23.77 8.78 26.51
C PRO A 49 -22.60 9.77 26.50
N THR A 50 -21.36 9.28 26.49
CA THR A 50 -20.16 10.13 26.54
C THR A 50 -19.77 10.69 25.17
N GLY A 51 -20.25 10.08 24.08
CA GLY A 51 -19.88 10.42 22.71
C GLY A 51 -18.39 10.22 22.37
N GLN A 52 -17.57 9.76 23.31
CA GLN A 52 -16.15 9.50 23.08
C GLN A 52 -15.94 8.04 22.71
N HIS A 53 -15.10 7.80 21.70
CA HIS A 53 -14.70 6.44 21.37
C HIS A 53 -13.61 5.98 22.34
N THR A 54 -13.54 4.67 22.60
CA THR A 54 -12.49 4.08 23.45
C THR A 54 -11.09 4.48 23.00
N MET A 55 -10.85 4.59 21.68
CA MET A 55 -9.55 5.03 21.15
C MET A 55 -9.18 6.45 21.60
N ASP A 56 -10.14 7.37 21.67
CA ASP A 56 -9.91 8.75 22.12
C ASP A 56 -9.58 8.79 23.61
N VAL A 57 -10.29 7.97 24.40
CA VAL A 57 -10.04 7.82 25.85
C VAL A 57 -8.65 7.23 26.11
N LEU A 58 -8.28 6.15 25.40
CA LEU A 58 -6.94 5.55 25.53
C LEU A 58 -5.85 6.53 25.10
N THR A 59 -6.04 7.25 23.99
CA THR A 59 -5.10 8.29 23.53
C THR A 59 -4.94 9.40 24.57
N SER A 60 -6.04 9.87 25.15
CA SER A 60 -6.02 10.88 26.21
C SER A 60 -5.29 10.37 27.45
N MET A 61 -5.52 9.12 27.86
CA MET A 61 -4.84 8.52 29.00
C MET A 61 -3.33 8.39 28.75
N MET A 62 -2.91 7.90 27.58
CA MET A 62 -1.50 7.79 27.22
C MET A 62 -0.80 9.16 27.13
N ASN A 63 -1.49 10.18 26.61
CA ASN A 63 -0.93 11.53 26.48
C ASN A 63 -0.90 12.27 27.84
N SER A 64 -1.90 12.05 28.70
CA SER A 64 -1.95 12.62 30.06
C SER A 64 -0.96 11.98 31.03
N GLY A 65 -0.60 10.70 30.83
CA GLY A 65 0.41 10.00 31.63
C GLY A 65 1.83 10.56 31.49
N GLY A 66 2.06 11.48 30.54
CA GLY A 66 3.32 12.20 30.34
C GLY A 66 3.41 13.57 31.01
N SER A 67 2.36 14.06 31.67
CA SER A 67 2.29 15.46 32.11
C SER A 67 2.06 15.60 33.61
N GLY A 68 3.13 15.45 34.38
CA GLY A 68 3.21 16.07 35.70
C GLY A 68 3.35 17.59 35.57
N ALA A 69 2.50 18.33 36.29
CA ALA A 69 2.53 19.77 36.57
C ALA A 69 2.00 20.74 35.49
N ALA A 70 0.78 21.24 35.68
CA ALA A 70 0.54 22.60 36.21
C ALA A 70 -0.97 22.88 36.36
N ALA A 71 -1.32 23.48 37.49
CA ALA A 71 -2.67 23.81 37.90
C ALA A 71 -3.25 25.03 37.16
N GLY A 72 -4.57 24.99 36.92
CA GLY A 72 -5.48 26.15 37.02
C GLY A 72 -5.45 27.20 35.91
N ALA A 73 -6.48 27.19 35.06
CA ALA A 73 -7.30 28.37 34.78
C ALA A 73 -8.45 28.00 33.82
N ASN A 74 -9.68 28.14 34.29
CA ASN A 74 -10.86 28.18 33.43
C ASN A 74 -10.84 29.49 32.65
N THR A 75 -10.67 29.43 31.33
CA THR A 75 -11.19 30.45 30.42
C THR A 75 -11.50 29.82 29.08
N SER A 76 -12.78 29.58 28.83
CA SER A 76 -13.32 29.45 27.48
C SER A 76 -13.02 30.75 26.74
N THR A 77 -12.01 30.74 25.89
CA THR A 77 -11.78 31.77 24.88
C THR A 77 -11.65 31.10 23.53
N LEU A 78 -12.40 31.68 22.59
CA LEU A 78 -12.68 31.29 21.22
C LEU A 78 -11.56 30.56 20.47
N SER A 79 -11.99 29.57 19.69
CA SER A 79 -11.53 29.29 18.32
C SER A 79 -10.05 29.53 18.03
N ALA A 80 -9.27 28.46 18.19
CA ALA A 80 -8.48 27.97 17.08
C ALA A 80 -8.67 26.46 17.06
N SER A 81 -9.73 26.01 16.36
CA SER A 81 -9.73 24.67 15.81
C SER A 81 -8.54 24.62 14.86
N THR A 82 -7.37 24.25 15.36
CA THR A 82 -6.33 23.69 14.51
C THR A 82 -6.93 22.37 14.05
N VAL A 83 -7.73 22.46 12.99
CA VAL A 83 -8.08 21.33 12.15
C VAL A 83 -6.77 20.56 12.01
N PRO A 84 -6.70 19.29 12.46
CA PRO A 84 -5.49 18.51 12.25
C PRO A 84 -5.24 18.59 10.76
N ASP A 85 -4.09 19.16 10.38
CA ASP A 85 -3.74 19.39 8.99
C ASP A 85 -3.61 18.01 8.36
N ARG A 86 -4.73 17.52 7.83
CA ARG A 86 -4.77 16.26 7.13
C ARG A 86 -3.94 16.56 5.91
N PHE A 87 -2.72 16.06 5.86
CA PHE A 87 -1.90 16.02 4.66
C PHE A 87 -2.73 15.33 3.58
N ARG A 88 -3.57 16.10 2.88
CA ARG A 88 -4.10 15.76 1.58
C ARG A 88 -2.85 15.79 0.73
N LEU A 89 -2.17 14.65 0.58
CA LEU A 89 -1.07 14.54 -0.35
C LEU A 89 -1.61 15.04 -1.67
N ALA A 90 -1.19 16.24 -2.08
CA ALA A 90 -1.56 16.80 -3.35
C ALA A 90 -0.94 15.84 -4.36
N ILE A 91 -1.76 14.99 -4.98
CA ILE A 91 -1.34 13.94 -5.92
C ILE A 91 -0.49 14.53 -7.06
N TRP A 92 -0.55 15.85 -7.23
CA TRP A 92 0.28 16.63 -8.12
C TRP A 92 1.76 16.74 -7.73
N GLN A 93 2.14 16.62 -6.45
CA GLN A 93 3.54 16.65 -6.00
C GLN A 93 4.41 15.53 -6.63
N PRO A 94 4.04 14.23 -6.57
CA PRO A 94 4.83 13.19 -7.23
C PRO A 94 4.82 13.33 -8.75
N LEU A 95 3.70 13.76 -9.35
CA LEU A 95 3.63 13.98 -10.81
C LEU A 95 4.52 15.14 -11.27
N ALA A 96 4.56 16.24 -10.51
CA ALA A 96 5.43 17.38 -10.79
C ALA A 96 6.91 16.99 -10.66
N ALA A 97 7.27 16.21 -9.64
CA ALA A 97 8.63 15.70 -9.48
C ALA A 97 9.05 14.81 -10.67
N LEU A 98 8.17 13.92 -11.14
CA LEU A 98 8.43 13.09 -12.32
C LEU A 98 8.57 13.93 -13.60
N LEU A 99 7.75 14.96 -13.77
CA LEU A 99 7.84 15.87 -14.92
C LEU A 99 9.18 16.62 -14.92
N VAL A 100 9.59 17.16 -13.78
CA VAL A 100 10.88 17.87 -13.64
C VAL A 100 12.05 16.93 -13.94
N MET A 101 12.03 15.70 -13.42
CA MET A 101 13.07 14.71 -13.72
C MET A 101 13.11 14.34 -15.21
N ALA A 102 11.96 14.19 -15.86
CA ALA A 102 11.88 13.91 -17.29
C ALA A 102 12.43 15.09 -18.14
N LEU A 103 12.15 16.33 -17.75
CA LEU A 103 12.72 17.51 -18.42
C LEU A 103 14.24 17.62 -18.23
N ILE A 104 14.75 17.34 -17.03
CA ILE A 104 16.19 17.35 -16.75
C ILE A 104 16.91 16.30 -17.60
N VAL A 105 16.38 15.08 -17.65
CA VAL A 105 16.93 13.99 -18.50
C VAL A 105 16.81 14.35 -19.98
N GLY A 106 15.66 14.88 -20.41
CA GLY A 106 15.41 15.29 -21.79
C GLY A 106 16.26 16.48 -22.27
N LEU A 107 16.67 17.39 -21.38
CA LEU A 107 17.57 18.51 -21.68
C LEU A 107 19.05 18.10 -21.68
N THR A 108 19.42 17.13 -20.84
CA THR A 108 20.81 16.64 -20.75
C THR A 108 21.15 15.62 -21.84
N TYR A 109 20.18 14.83 -22.33
CA TYR A 109 20.37 13.86 -23.41
C TYR A 109 20.86 14.45 -24.75
N PRO A 110 20.28 15.54 -25.30
CA PRO A 110 20.74 16.14 -26.56
C PRO A 110 22.10 16.85 -26.41
N ARG A 111 22.56 17.08 -25.17
CA ARG A 111 23.89 17.67 -24.90
C ARG A 111 25.00 16.62 -24.78
N PHE A 112 24.68 15.35 -24.49
CA PHE A 112 25.67 14.27 -24.38
C PHE A 112 25.57 13.20 -25.50
N GLY A 113 24.49 13.18 -26.27
CA GLY A 113 24.22 12.13 -27.26
C GLY A 113 24.05 12.63 -28.70
N SER A 114 25.01 13.38 -29.23
CA SER A 114 25.12 13.57 -30.70
C SER A 114 25.75 12.33 -31.33
N VAL A 115 25.00 11.23 -31.45
CA VAL A 115 25.38 10.18 -32.42
C VAL A 115 24.84 10.64 -33.77
N PRO A 116 25.70 11.00 -34.75
CA PRO A 116 25.22 11.38 -36.07
C PRO A 116 24.50 10.19 -36.72
N PRO A 117 23.41 10.41 -37.50
CA PRO A 117 22.77 9.33 -38.22
C PRO A 117 23.76 8.72 -39.21
N LYS A 118 24.13 7.45 -39.01
CA LYS A 118 24.94 6.70 -39.97
C LYS A 118 24.14 6.56 -41.26
N GLN A 119 24.63 7.23 -42.30
CA GLN A 119 24.17 7.09 -43.67
C GLN A 119 24.32 5.63 -44.10
N VAL A 120 23.22 5.04 -44.58
CA VAL A 120 23.22 3.73 -45.24
C VAL A 120 23.79 3.88 -46.65
N ALA A 121 25.12 3.92 -46.74
CA ALA A 121 25.84 3.77 -47.99
C ALA A 121 26.27 2.31 -48.14
N SER A 122 25.63 1.62 -49.08
CA SER A 122 26.05 0.32 -49.60
C SER A 122 27.47 0.38 -50.16
N VAL A 123 28.25 -0.68 -49.96
CA VAL A 123 28.90 -1.49 -51.02
C VAL A 123 29.95 -2.39 -50.38
N ASN A 124 29.82 -3.67 -50.71
CA ASN A 124 30.72 -4.78 -50.41
C ASN A 124 32.17 -4.52 -50.86
N ARG A 125 33.16 -4.88 -50.04
CA ARG A 125 34.38 -5.55 -50.53
C ARG A 125 35.11 -6.29 -49.42
N ASN A 126 35.27 -7.58 -49.65
CA ASN A 126 36.12 -8.52 -48.92
C ASN A 126 37.57 -7.99 -48.78
N THR A 127 38.09 -7.94 -47.55
CA THR A 127 39.52 -8.16 -47.27
C THR A 127 39.67 -8.66 -45.84
N ALA A 128 40.30 -9.83 -45.74
CA ALA A 128 40.60 -10.52 -44.50
C ALA A 128 41.52 -9.72 -43.57
N SER A 129 41.29 -9.82 -42.27
CA SER A 129 42.34 -9.86 -41.23
C SER A 129 41.72 -10.31 -39.90
N GLY A 130 42.31 -11.35 -39.34
CA GLY A 130 41.73 -12.20 -38.31
C GLY A 130 41.50 -11.52 -36.96
N GLY A 131 40.32 -11.77 -36.42
CA GLY A 131 39.97 -11.55 -35.02
C GLY A 131 38.88 -12.54 -34.66
N LYS A 132 39.27 -13.66 -34.04
CA LYS A 132 38.40 -14.75 -33.62
C LYS A 132 37.48 -14.28 -32.48
N ALA A 133 36.36 -13.66 -32.82
CA ALA A 133 35.21 -13.56 -31.93
C ALA A 133 34.10 -14.37 -32.56
N THR A 134 33.90 -15.59 -32.06
CA THR A 134 32.73 -16.41 -32.35
C THR A 134 31.49 -15.53 -32.23
N ALA A 135 30.86 -15.23 -33.36
CA ALA A 135 29.52 -14.69 -33.43
C ALA A 135 28.60 -15.69 -32.73
N ARG A 136 28.37 -15.49 -31.43
CA ARG A 136 27.36 -16.24 -30.70
C ARG A 136 26.04 -15.57 -31.05
N THR A 137 25.28 -16.23 -31.91
CA THR A 137 23.86 -15.96 -32.12
C THR A 137 23.21 -15.77 -30.75
N PRO A 138 22.49 -14.66 -30.50
CA PRO A 138 21.79 -14.47 -29.23
C PRO A 138 20.83 -15.65 -29.05
N LYS A 139 20.98 -16.36 -27.93
CA LYS A 139 20.02 -17.41 -27.56
C LYS A 139 18.85 -16.74 -26.87
N PHE A 140 17.64 -17.25 -27.11
CA PHE A 140 16.41 -16.78 -26.48
C PHE A 140 15.81 -17.90 -25.65
N CYS A 141 15.15 -17.56 -24.55
CA CYS A 141 14.43 -18.52 -23.72
C CYS A 141 13.24 -19.08 -24.50
N SER A 142 13.13 -20.41 -24.60
CA SER A 142 12.03 -21.09 -25.30
C SER A 142 10.66 -20.90 -24.65
N GLN A 143 10.61 -20.52 -23.36
CA GLN A 143 9.35 -20.35 -22.62
C GLN A 143 8.83 -18.92 -22.61
N CYS A 144 9.71 -17.91 -22.57
CA CYS A 144 9.29 -16.50 -22.45
C CYS A 144 9.87 -15.57 -23.53
N GLY A 145 10.71 -16.08 -24.42
CA GLY A 145 11.31 -15.31 -25.51
C GLY A 145 12.37 -14.29 -25.08
N SER A 146 12.67 -14.16 -23.78
CA SER A 146 13.69 -13.22 -23.31
C SER A 146 15.10 -13.61 -23.80
N PRO A 147 15.97 -12.62 -24.10
CA PRO A 147 17.35 -12.89 -24.50
C PRO A 147 18.14 -13.46 -23.32
N VAL A 148 18.89 -14.54 -23.56
CA VAL A 148 19.68 -15.21 -22.54
C VAL A 148 21.13 -15.33 -22.97
N GLN A 149 22.04 -15.21 -22.00
CA GLN A 149 23.45 -15.37 -22.30
C GLN A 149 23.76 -16.86 -22.47
N PRO A 150 24.68 -17.23 -23.38
CA PRO A 150 25.01 -18.63 -23.64
C PRO A 150 25.74 -19.33 -22.48
N ARG A 151 25.96 -18.64 -21.35
CA ARG A 151 26.51 -19.20 -20.10
C ARG A 151 25.47 -19.34 -18.99
N ASP A 152 24.24 -18.90 -19.21
CA ASP A 152 23.17 -18.97 -18.22
C ASP A 152 22.59 -20.39 -18.18
N LYS A 153 22.43 -20.96 -16.98
CA LYS A 153 21.80 -22.28 -16.77
C LYS A 153 20.28 -22.17 -16.61
N PHE A 154 19.79 -20.99 -16.22
CA PHE A 154 18.40 -20.68 -15.96
C PHE A 154 18.07 -19.30 -16.51
N CYS A 155 16.83 -19.12 -16.95
CA CYS A 155 16.32 -17.84 -17.42
C CYS A 155 16.12 -16.88 -16.24
N SER A 156 16.74 -15.70 -16.29
CA SER A 156 16.58 -14.67 -15.27
C SER A 156 15.17 -14.06 -15.22
N HIS A 157 14.37 -14.23 -16.28
CA HIS A 157 13.04 -13.64 -16.38
C HIS A 157 11.93 -14.59 -15.90
N CYS A 158 12.02 -15.88 -16.22
CA CYS A 158 10.96 -16.86 -15.88
C CYS A 158 11.44 -18.03 -15.01
N GLY A 159 12.73 -18.12 -14.68
CA GLY A 159 13.30 -19.20 -13.86
C GLY A 159 13.42 -20.55 -14.56
N HIS A 160 12.97 -20.67 -15.82
CA HIS A 160 13.04 -21.93 -16.56
C HIS A 160 14.47 -22.28 -16.98
N LYS A 161 14.80 -23.57 -16.99
CA LYS A 161 16.12 -24.08 -17.39
C LYS A 161 16.35 -23.89 -18.90
N LEU A 162 17.54 -23.44 -19.28
CA LEU A 162 17.93 -23.10 -20.67
C LEU A 162 18.68 -24.22 -21.39
#